data_AF-A0A6P0MXL2-F1
#
_entry.id   AF-A0A6P0MXL2-F1
#
_cell.length_a   1.000
_cell.length_b   1.000
_cell.length_c   1.000
_cell.angle_alpha   90.00
_cell.angle_beta   90.00
_cell.angle_gamma   90.00
#
_symmetry.space_group_name_H-M   'P 1'
#
loop_
_entity.id
_entity.type
_entity.pdbx_description
1 polymer ?
#
loop_
_entity_poly.entity_id
_entity_poly.type
_entity_poly.pdbx_seq_one_letter_code
_entity_poly.pdbx_strand_id
1 'polypeptide(L)'
;MRAIWGLCLIIILLLVSGEAQAGQLANRLAEFPHWKSKPAVASAKGDLVYPDWMEGTWQVTSTLVEQVAPLAPEVVTPGFESNRSYLNQPITFLVRFQNQQPSLSVISSQFLPFTGKDTRLSTAGVVADREFNGLNIGTAYLGDRKILSVKVDPNDPNRQITSLRNGNQLISIVTGRGSETPNAEQFIATEVSQQIFRGSSQPYFNQVETTTSYQLVHSPTLAIEADQITAVYLSPQDTDYFQALEKPVALYRYRLELLPIGI
;
A
#
# COMPACT_ATOMS: atom_id res chain seq x y z
N MET A 1 56.43 20.35 4.26
CA MET A 1 55.38 19.42 4.76
C MET A 1 54.11 20.15 5.22
N ARG A 2 53.51 21.03 4.39
CA ARG A 2 52.25 21.74 4.73
C ARG A 2 51.19 21.73 3.62
N ALA A 3 51.52 21.28 2.42
CA ALA A 3 50.59 21.23 1.28
C ALA A 3 49.85 19.88 1.14
N ILE A 4 50.35 18.79 1.74
CA ILE A 4 49.75 17.45 1.59
C ILE A 4 48.54 17.27 2.53
N TRP A 5 48.49 18.01 3.64
CA TRP A 5 47.36 17.94 4.59
C TRP A 5 46.10 18.67 4.09
N GLY A 6 46.24 19.66 3.20
CA GLY A 6 45.10 20.36 2.60
C GLY A 6 44.35 19.52 1.56
N LEU A 7 45.08 18.67 0.80
CA LEU A 7 44.47 17.84 -0.24
C LEU A 7 43.65 16.68 0.35
N CYS A 8 44.11 16.08 1.45
CA CYS A 8 43.34 15.04 2.16
C CYS A 8 42.05 15.59 2.77
N LEU A 9 42.05 16.84 3.27
CA LEU A 9 40.85 17.44 3.86
C LEU A 9 39.77 17.73 2.80
N ILE A 10 40.17 18.11 1.58
CA ILE A 10 39.26 18.38 0.46
C ILE A 10 38.68 17.09 -0.12
N ILE A 11 39.45 16.00 -0.18
CA ILE A 11 38.95 14.68 -0.62
C ILE A 11 37.98 14.09 0.41
N ILE A 12 38.20 14.31 1.71
CA ILE A 12 37.28 13.87 2.76
C ILE A 12 35.96 14.66 2.71
N LEU A 13 35.99 15.96 2.37
CA LEU A 13 34.78 16.78 2.21
C LEU A 13 33.95 16.41 0.96
N LEU A 14 34.56 15.87 -0.10
CA LEU A 14 33.84 15.40 -1.30
C LEU A 14 33.35 13.94 -1.21
N LEU A 15 33.79 13.18 -0.21
CA LEU A 15 33.26 11.83 0.09
C LEU A 15 32.15 11.85 1.16
N VAL A 16 31.86 13.02 1.75
CA VAL A 16 30.72 13.27 2.65
C VAL A 16 29.56 13.96 1.92
N SER A 17 29.63 14.10 0.60
CA SER A 17 28.41 14.10 -0.22
C SER A 17 27.99 12.65 -0.38
N GLY A 18 27.31 12.11 0.63
CA GLY A 18 26.45 10.97 0.40
C GLY A 18 25.43 11.43 -0.64
N GLU A 19 25.60 10.99 -1.89
CA GLU A 19 24.47 10.92 -2.79
C GLU A 19 23.43 10.13 -2.01
N ALA A 20 22.33 10.80 -1.62
CA ALA A 20 21.16 10.10 -1.15
C ALA A 20 20.75 9.20 -2.31
N GLN A 21 21.19 7.94 -2.26
CA GLN A 21 20.80 6.94 -3.23
C GLN A 21 19.29 6.78 -3.04
N ALA A 22 18.53 7.51 -3.84
CA ALA A 22 17.08 7.48 -3.80
C ALA A 22 16.67 6.02 -3.90
N GLY A 23 15.92 5.56 -2.90
CA GLY A 23 15.47 4.18 -2.84
C GLY A 23 14.64 3.81 -4.07
N GLN A 24 14.49 2.51 -4.31
CA GLN A 24 13.75 1.99 -5.45
C GLN A 24 12.29 2.49 -5.47
N LEU A 25 11.64 2.63 -4.32
CA LEU A 25 10.28 3.15 -4.21
C LEU A 25 10.22 4.67 -4.38
N ALA A 26 11.21 5.41 -3.87
CA ALA A 26 11.34 6.83 -4.14
C ALA A 26 11.48 7.12 -5.64
N ASN A 27 12.36 6.38 -6.34
CA ASN A 27 12.51 6.48 -7.80
C ASN A 27 11.22 6.12 -8.52
N ARG A 28 10.53 5.07 -8.07
CA ARG A 28 9.25 4.66 -8.63
C ARG A 28 8.20 5.78 -8.54
N LEU A 29 8.08 6.46 -7.41
CA LEU A 29 7.18 7.61 -7.26
C LEU A 29 7.56 8.76 -8.19
N ALA A 30 8.87 9.04 -8.33
CA ALA A 30 9.37 10.09 -9.24
C ALA A 30 9.11 9.78 -10.73
N GLU A 31 8.98 8.50 -11.10
CA GLU A 31 8.68 8.06 -12.47
C GLU A 31 7.20 8.20 -12.85
N PHE A 32 6.30 8.58 -11.94
CA PHE A 32 4.89 8.78 -12.29
C PHE A 32 4.73 9.86 -13.40
N PRO A 33 3.85 9.65 -14.41
CA PRO A 33 2.96 8.51 -14.63
C PRO A 33 3.56 7.40 -15.53
N HIS A 34 4.87 7.41 -15.76
CA HIS A 34 5.56 6.56 -16.75
C HIS A 34 6.01 5.20 -16.20
N TRP A 35 5.18 4.55 -15.39
CA TRP A 35 5.48 3.23 -14.82
C TRP A 35 5.46 2.14 -15.90
N LYS A 36 6.56 1.39 -16.02
CA LYS A 36 6.75 0.38 -17.08
C LYS A 36 6.52 -1.07 -16.63
N SER A 37 6.45 -1.31 -15.32
CA SER A 37 6.26 -2.63 -14.73
C SER A 37 5.69 -2.51 -13.31
N LYS A 38 5.28 -3.65 -12.74
CA LYS A 38 5.13 -3.84 -11.29
C LYS A 38 6.44 -3.54 -10.55
N PRO A 39 6.39 -3.16 -9.26
CA PRO A 39 7.58 -2.92 -8.46
C PRO A 39 8.27 -4.25 -8.16
N ALA A 40 9.61 -4.26 -8.16
CA ALA A 40 10.37 -5.43 -7.73
C ALA A 40 10.39 -5.46 -6.19
N VAL A 41 9.45 -6.21 -5.59
CA VAL A 41 9.27 -6.32 -4.14
C VAL A 41 9.30 -7.76 -3.67
N ALA A 42 9.68 -7.97 -2.42
CA ALA A 42 9.69 -9.29 -1.82
C ALA A 42 8.25 -9.82 -1.65
N SER A 43 8.10 -11.15 -1.67
CA SER A 43 6.83 -11.79 -1.34
C SER A 43 6.39 -11.41 0.07
N ALA A 44 5.11 -11.09 0.23
CA ALA A 44 4.58 -10.65 1.52
C ALA A 44 4.65 -11.76 2.57
N LYS A 45 5.22 -11.43 3.73
CA LYS A 45 5.27 -12.25 4.95
C LYS A 45 4.92 -11.37 6.14
N GLY A 46 4.09 -11.85 7.06
CA GLY A 46 3.61 -11.06 8.21
C GLY A 46 2.81 -9.84 7.78
N ASP A 47 2.90 -8.76 8.55
CA ASP A 47 2.31 -7.46 8.23
C ASP A 47 3.38 -6.48 7.75
N LEU A 48 2.95 -5.41 7.06
CA LEU A 48 3.81 -4.25 6.80
C LEU A 48 3.98 -3.48 8.12
N VAL A 49 5.22 -3.28 8.54
CA VAL A 49 5.57 -2.51 9.74
C VAL A 49 5.79 -1.06 9.36
N TYR A 50 5.15 -0.15 10.08
CA TYR A 50 5.22 1.29 9.92
C TYR A 50 6.10 1.91 11.01
N PRO A 51 6.59 3.15 10.82
CA PRO A 51 7.30 3.88 11.87
C PRO A 51 6.43 4.16 13.10
N ASP A 52 7.06 4.32 14.26
CA ASP A 52 6.38 4.56 15.54
C ASP A 52 5.48 5.81 15.51
N TRP A 53 5.86 6.85 14.76
CA TRP A 53 5.07 8.09 14.65
C TRP A 53 3.74 7.91 13.91
N MET A 54 3.49 6.77 13.26
CA MET A 54 2.18 6.45 12.69
C MET A 54 1.21 5.82 13.69
N GLU A 55 1.69 5.36 14.85
CA GLU A 55 0.83 4.75 15.86
C GLU A 55 -0.31 5.69 16.24
N GLY A 56 -1.54 5.16 16.26
CA GLY A 56 -2.73 5.92 16.62
C GLY A 56 -3.87 5.77 15.61
N THR A 57 -4.95 6.51 15.87
CA THR A 57 -6.10 6.62 14.97
C THR A 57 -6.10 7.99 14.32
N TRP A 58 -6.27 8.02 13.00
CA TRP A 58 -6.16 9.21 12.17
C TRP A 58 -7.44 9.41 11.37
N GLN A 59 -7.90 10.65 11.28
CA GLN A 59 -8.84 11.08 10.26
C GLN A 59 -8.07 11.36 8.98
N VAL A 60 -8.32 10.56 7.95
CA VAL A 60 -7.72 10.73 6.63
C VAL A 60 -8.66 11.52 5.76
N THR A 61 -8.16 12.57 5.11
CA THR A 61 -8.78 13.21 3.95
C THR A 61 -8.04 12.74 2.71
N SER A 62 -8.68 11.93 1.87
CA SER A 62 -8.14 11.40 0.63
C SER A 62 -8.75 12.11 -0.57
N THR A 63 -7.90 12.73 -1.40
CA THR A 63 -8.35 13.42 -2.62
C THR A 63 -7.69 12.82 -3.84
N LEU A 64 -8.47 12.28 -4.77
CA LEU A 64 -7.98 11.88 -6.10
C LEU A 64 -7.60 13.15 -6.87
N VAL A 65 -6.32 13.40 -7.10
CA VAL A 65 -5.84 14.62 -7.77
C VAL A 65 -5.52 14.39 -9.24
N GLU A 66 -5.21 13.15 -9.63
CA GLU A 66 -4.85 12.82 -11.00
C GLU A 66 -5.22 11.37 -11.34
N GLN A 67 -5.65 11.12 -12.57
CA GLN A 67 -5.82 9.76 -13.09
C GLN A 67 -5.31 9.68 -14.52
N VAL A 68 -4.59 8.61 -14.83
CA VAL A 68 -3.96 8.37 -16.13
C VAL A 68 -4.29 6.95 -16.56
N ALA A 69 -4.59 6.74 -17.84
CA ALA A 69 -4.70 5.43 -18.45
C ALA A 69 -3.57 5.27 -19.48
N PRO A 70 -2.38 4.78 -19.07
CA PRO A 70 -1.17 4.82 -19.91
C PRO A 70 -1.27 4.05 -21.22
N LEU A 71 -2.20 3.10 -21.31
CA LEU A 71 -2.42 2.24 -22.49
C LEU A 71 -3.74 2.54 -23.22
N ALA A 72 -4.35 3.71 -23.00
CA ALA A 72 -5.52 4.13 -23.75
C ALA A 72 -5.12 4.81 -25.07
N PRO A 73 -5.87 4.63 -26.18
CA PRO A 73 -7.15 3.90 -26.27
C PRO A 73 -7.01 2.39 -26.53
N GLU A 74 -5.79 1.85 -26.64
CA GLU A 74 -5.55 0.44 -27.00
C GLU A 74 -6.16 -0.53 -25.98
N VAL A 75 -6.22 -0.14 -24.70
CA VAL A 75 -6.78 -0.91 -23.60
C VAL A 75 -7.80 -0.07 -22.84
N VAL A 76 -9.03 -0.58 -22.72
CA VAL A 76 -10.09 0.04 -21.92
C VAL A 76 -9.99 -0.46 -20.48
N THR A 77 -9.74 0.43 -19.52
CA THR A 77 -9.65 0.03 -18.12
C THR A 77 -11.02 0.05 -17.43
N PRO A 78 -11.47 -1.06 -16.84
CA PRO A 78 -12.70 -1.10 -16.06
C PRO A 78 -12.70 -0.06 -14.93
N GLY A 79 -13.78 0.69 -14.80
CA GLY A 79 -13.98 1.66 -13.71
C GLY A 79 -13.22 2.99 -13.87
N PHE A 80 -12.32 3.14 -14.85
CA PHE A 80 -11.56 4.37 -15.05
C PHE A 80 -12.48 5.57 -15.31
N GLU A 81 -13.40 5.45 -16.27
CA GLU A 81 -14.34 6.54 -16.60
C GLU A 81 -15.22 6.91 -15.41
N SER A 82 -15.73 5.92 -14.66
CA SER A 82 -16.58 6.18 -13.49
C SER A 82 -15.83 6.89 -12.35
N ASN A 83 -14.50 6.78 -12.29
CA ASN A 83 -13.70 7.44 -11.26
C ASN A 83 -13.50 8.94 -11.52
N ARG A 84 -13.83 9.46 -12.72
CA ARG A 84 -13.77 10.90 -13.02
C ARG A 84 -14.63 11.76 -12.11
N SER A 85 -15.75 11.24 -11.63
CA SER A 85 -16.61 11.97 -10.69
C SER A 85 -15.97 12.22 -9.32
N TYR A 86 -14.95 11.44 -8.94
CA TYR A 86 -14.21 11.61 -7.68
C TYR A 86 -13.01 12.54 -7.81
N LEU A 87 -12.67 13.01 -9.02
CA LEU A 87 -11.52 13.88 -9.22
C LEU A 87 -11.72 15.20 -8.46
N ASN A 88 -10.72 15.55 -7.65
CA ASN A 88 -10.71 16.70 -6.74
C ASN A 88 -11.86 16.71 -5.72
N GLN A 89 -12.47 15.55 -5.44
CA GLN A 89 -13.46 15.40 -4.37
C GLN A 89 -12.79 14.76 -3.15
N PRO A 90 -12.73 15.45 -2.00
CA PRO A 90 -12.18 14.86 -0.78
C PRO A 90 -13.14 13.82 -0.22
N ILE A 91 -12.59 12.69 0.18
CA ILE A 91 -13.31 11.62 0.89
C ILE A 91 -12.63 11.42 2.24
N THR A 92 -13.40 11.49 3.32
CA THR A 92 -12.89 11.40 4.69
C THR A 92 -13.24 10.05 5.32
N PHE A 93 -12.29 9.42 5.99
CA PHE A 93 -12.47 8.17 6.72
C PHE A 93 -11.46 8.02 7.85
N LEU A 94 -11.69 7.05 8.73
CA LEU A 94 -10.75 6.73 9.80
C LEU A 94 -9.79 5.63 9.38
N VAL A 95 -8.54 5.76 9.80
CA VAL A 95 -7.57 4.67 9.80
C VAL A 95 -6.91 4.55 11.16
N ARG A 96 -6.39 3.37 11.47
CA ARG A 96 -5.68 3.05 12.69
C ARG A 96 -4.43 2.26 12.37
N PHE A 97 -3.35 2.64 13.05
CA PHE A 97 -2.13 1.87 13.15
C PHE A 97 -1.89 1.55 14.62
N GLN A 98 -1.60 0.31 14.94
CA GLN A 98 -1.50 -0.16 16.32
C GLN A 98 -0.22 -0.94 16.52
N ASN A 99 0.38 -0.80 17.70
CA ASN A 99 1.52 -1.62 18.07
C ASN A 99 1.06 -3.06 18.33
N GLN A 100 1.51 -3.98 17.46
CA GLN A 100 1.26 -5.40 17.63
C GLN A 100 2.43 -6.03 18.37
N GLN A 101 2.15 -6.57 19.56
CA GLN A 101 3.11 -7.41 20.24
C GLN A 101 3.28 -8.75 19.51
N PRO A 102 4.49 -9.33 19.49
CA PRO A 102 4.72 -10.60 18.85
C PRO A 102 3.92 -11.69 19.57
N SER A 103 2.90 -12.20 18.91
CA SER A 103 2.14 -13.37 19.35
C SER A 103 2.64 -14.60 18.59
N LEU A 104 2.92 -15.66 19.36
CA LEU A 104 3.23 -16.99 18.81
C LEU A 104 1.91 -17.72 18.54
N SER A 105 1.52 -17.83 17.28
CA SER A 105 0.45 -18.75 16.89
C SER A 105 1.06 -20.14 16.67
N VAL A 106 0.77 -21.08 17.57
CA VAL A 106 1.17 -22.49 17.42
C VAL A 106 0.05 -23.21 16.69
N ILE A 107 0.24 -23.48 15.40
CA ILE A 107 -0.67 -24.35 14.64
C ILE A 107 -0.32 -25.79 14.99
N SER A 108 -1.11 -26.43 15.85
CA SER A 108 -0.99 -27.88 16.07
C SER A 108 -1.66 -28.63 14.92
N SER A 109 -0.88 -29.08 13.93
CA SER A 109 -1.37 -30.00 12.90
C SER A 109 -1.54 -31.40 13.51
N GLN A 110 -2.76 -31.75 13.95
CA GLN A 110 -3.06 -33.06 14.56
C GLN A 110 -3.11 -34.23 13.56
N PHE A 111 -2.74 -34.05 12.29
CA PHE A 111 -3.03 -35.06 11.23
C PHE A 111 -1.88 -35.40 10.27
N LEU A 112 -0.61 -35.13 10.59
CA LEU A 112 0.52 -35.58 9.75
C LEU A 112 1.69 -36.14 10.61
N PRO A 113 2.29 -37.30 10.25
CA PRO A 113 3.46 -37.86 10.94
C PRO A 113 4.78 -37.14 10.63
N PHE A 114 4.72 -35.94 10.04
CA PHE A 114 5.87 -35.07 9.81
C PHE A 114 5.74 -33.83 10.70
N THR A 115 6.53 -33.79 11.76
CA THR A 115 6.56 -32.72 12.78
C THR A 115 7.35 -31.50 12.29
N GLY A 116 6.82 -30.79 11.31
CA GLY A 116 7.21 -29.41 11.03
C GLY A 116 6.38 -28.45 11.87
N LYS A 117 6.94 -27.90 12.96
CA LYS A 117 6.31 -26.77 13.66
C LYS A 117 6.50 -25.51 12.81
N ASP A 118 5.55 -25.18 11.94
CA ASP A 118 5.51 -23.88 11.29
C ASP A 118 5.15 -22.83 12.35
N THR A 119 6.19 -22.24 12.96
CA THR A 119 6.03 -21.14 13.91
C THR A 119 5.94 -19.86 13.10
N ARG A 120 4.72 -19.34 12.91
CA ARG A 120 4.52 -18.02 12.31
C ARG A 120 4.68 -16.98 13.42
N LEU A 121 5.85 -16.35 13.50
CA LEU A 121 6.02 -15.13 14.30
C LEU A 121 5.22 -14.01 13.61
N SER A 122 4.30 -13.39 14.35
CA SER A 122 3.83 -12.06 13.96
C SER A 122 4.96 -11.05 14.17
N THR A 123 5.11 -10.12 13.23
CA THR A 123 6.08 -9.03 13.30
C THR A 123 5.70 -8.08 14.43
N ALA A 124 6.63 -7.87 15.37
CA ALA A 124 6.49 -6.84 16.38
C ALA A 124 6.63 -5.45 15.75
N GLY A 125 5.77 -4.51 16.13
CA GLY A 125 5.84 -3.11 15.68
C GLY A 125 4.49 -2.51 15.34
N VAL A 126 4.49 -1.27 14.86
CA VAL A 126 3.28 -0.57 14.42
C VAL A 126 2.79 -1.17 13.10
N VAL A 127 1.56 -1.70 13.08
CA VAL A 127 0.94 -2.30 11.90
C VAL A 127 -0.43 -1.66 11.65
N ALA A 128 -0.88 -1.70 10.40
CA ALA A 128 -2.22 -1.21 10.05
C ALA A 128 -3.30 -2.16 10.58
N ASP A 129 -4.34 -1.62 11.25
CA ASP A 129 -5.54 -2.38 11.59
C ASP A 129 -6.38 -2.60 10.32
N ARG A 130 -6.05 -3.64 9.55
CA ARG A 130 -6.63 -3.85 8.20
C ARG A 130 -8.14 -4.05 8.23
N GLU A 131 -8.70 -4.67 9.28
CA GLU A 131 -10.15 -4.81 9.43
C GLU A 131 -10.82 -3.45 9.63
N PHE A 132 -10.32 -2.66 10.59
CA PHE A 132 -10.83 -1.32 10.87
C PHE A 132 -10.66 -0.40 9.66
N ASN A 133 -9.47 -0.37 9.07
CA ASN A 133 -9.12 0.50 7.94
C ASN A 133 -9.95 0.13 6.72
N GLY A 134 -9.99 -1.16 6.35
CA GLY A 134 -10.75 -1.62 5.19
C GLY A 134 -12.24 -1.33 5.33
N LEU A 135 -12.82 -1.49 6.53
CA LEU A 135 -14.22 -1.18 6.77
C LEU A 135 -14.50 0.32 6.61
N ASN A 136 -13.69 1.18 7.22
CA ASN A 136 -13.88 2.64 7.17
C ASN A 136 -13.66 3.20 5.75
N ILE A 137 -12.60 2.78 5.07
CA ILE A 137 -12.33 3.16 3.66
C ILE A 137 -13.50 2.73 2.78
N GLY A 138 -13.87 1.46 2.84
CA GLY A 138 -14.91 0.95 1.98
C GLY A 138 -16.29 1.57 2.26
N THR A 139 -16.58 1.90 3.54
CA THR A 139 -17.80 2.61 3.93
C THR A 139 -17.84 4.01 3.33
N ALA A 140 -16.72 4.75 3.35
CA ALA A 140 -16.65 6.08 2.77
C ALA A 140 -16.79 6.09 1.24
N TYR A 141 -16.20 5.11 0.53
CA TYR A 141 -16.26 5.04 -0.94
C TYR A 141 -17.54 4.40 -1.48
N LEU A 142 -18.06 3.35 -0.84
CA LEU A 142 -19.22 2.60 -1.34
C LEU A 142 -20.53 3.01 -0.66
N GLY A 143 -20.45 3.66 0.50
CA GLY A 143 -21.56 3.99 1.38
C GLY A 143 -21.93 2.85 2.34
N ASP A 144 -22.43 3.21 3.52
CA ASP A 144 -22.83 2.31 4.63
C ASP A 144 -23.81 1.20 4.21
N ARG A 145 -24.57 1.47 3.15
CA ARG A 145 -25.59 0.56 2.62
C ARG A 145 -25.02 -0.52 1.68
N LYS A 146 -23.73 -0.47 1.34
CA LYS A 146 -23.12 -1.46 0.43
C LYS A 146 -22.17 -2.41 1.14
N ILE A 147 -21.44 -1.96 2.15
CA ILE A 147 -20.53 -2.83 2.92
C ILE A 147 -21.26 -3.48 4.10
N LEU A 148 -21.00 -4.78 4.29
CA LEU A 148 -21.47 -5.56 5.43
C LEU A 148 -20.37 -5.72 6.48
N SER A 149 -19.17 -6.12 6.07
CA SER A 149 -18.04 -6.36 6.97
C SER A 149 -16.71 -6.43 6.23
N VAL A 150 -15.62 -6.23 6.96
CA VAL A 150 -14.26 -6.54 6.53
C VAL A 150 -13.62 -7.43 7.59
N LYS A 151 -12.99 -8.52 7.14
CA LYS A 151 -12.32 -9.49 8.01
C LYS A 151 -10.95 -9.90 7.47
N VAL A 152 -9.98 -10.04 8.34
CA VAL A 152 -8.67 -10.62 8.02
C VAL A 152 -8.71 -12.11 8.32
N ASP A 153 -8.09 -12.92 7.46
CA ASP A 153 -7.97 -14.35 7.69
C ASP A 153 -7.10 -14.58 8.93
N PRO A 154 -7.60 -15.27 9.97
CA PRO A 154 -6.84 -15.49 11.20
C PRO A 154 -5.57 -16.30 10.99
N ASN A 155 -5.44 -17.01 9.86
CA ASN A 155 -4.25 -17.78 9.53
C ASN A 155 -3.33 -17.05 8.54
N ASP A 156 -3.78 -15.97 7.90
CA ASP A 156 -3.01 -15.22 6.91
C ASP A 156 -3.33 -13.71 6.99
N PRO A 157 -2.46 -12.91 7.64
CA PRO A 157 -2.69 -11.46 7.79
C PRO A 157 -2.71 -10.72 6.45
N ASN A 158 -2.19 -11.34 5.38
CA ASN A 158 -2.19 -10.77 4.04
C ASN A 158 -3.52 -10.95 3.32
N ARG A 159 -4.43 -11.76 3.86
CA ARG A 159 -5.70 -12.11 3.23
C ARG A 159 -6.85 -11.41 3.94
N GLN A 160 -7.48 -10.47 3.24
CA GLN A 160 -8.64 -9.72 3.70
C GLN A 160 -9.88 -10.07 2.87
N ILE A 161 -11.03 -10.20 3.53
CA ILE A 161 -12.33 -10.48 2.93
C ILE A 161 -13.27 -9.33 3.25
N THR A 162 -13.70 -8.61 2.21
CA THR A 162 -14.76 -7.61 2.29
C THR A 162 -16.06 -8.25 1.83
N SER A 163 -17.07 -8.29 2.70
CA SER A 163 -18.41 -8.78 2.35
C SER A 163 -19.32 -7.59 2.05
N LEU A 164 -20.03 -7.67 0.93
CA LEU A 164 -21.02 -6.68 0.51
C LEU A 164 -22.44 -7.17 0.88
N ARG A 165 -23.35 -6.23 1.10
CA ARG A 165 -24.73 -6.57 1.54
C ARG A 165 -25.55 -7.36 0.53
N ASN A 166 -25.17 -7.32 -0.75
CA ASN A 166 -25.82 -8.09 -1.81
C ASN A 166 -25.31 -9.55 -1.90
N GLY A 167 -24.46 -9.99 -0.98
CA GLY A 167 -23.87 -11.34 -0.97
C GLY A 167 -22.55 -11.45 -1.74
N ASN A 168 -22.15 -10.42 -2.49
CA ASN A 168 -20.85 -10.40 -3.17
C ASN A 168 -19.71 -10.24 -2.17
N GLN A 169 -18.53 -10.71 -2.54
CA GLN A 169 -17.31 -10.59 -1.74
C GLN A 169 -16.15 -10.08 -2.59
N LEU A 170 -15.31 -9.26 -1.97
CA LEU A 170 -13.99 -8.90 -2.48
C LEU A 170 -12.94 -9.51 -1.55
N ILE A 171 -12.15 -10.43 -2.07
CA ILE A 171 -11.00 -10.98 -1.35
C ILE A 171 -9.76 -10.28 -1.88
N SER A 172 -9.00 -9.64 -0.99
CA SER A 172 -7.73 -8.99 -1.30
C SER A 172 -6.60 -9.75 -0.63
N ILE A 173 -5.59 -10.16 -1.40
CA ILE A 173 -4.43 -10.90 -0.91
C ILE A 173 -3.19 -10.10 -1.23
N VAL A 174 -2.45 -9.62 -0.22
CA VAL A 174 -1.16 -8.97 -0.43
C VAL A 174 -0.15 -10.04 -0.85
N THR A 175 0.38 -9.92 -2.07
CA THR A 175 1.33 -10.88 -2.65
C THR A 175 2.77 -10.39 -2.56
N GLY A 176 2.98 -9.07 -2.54
CA GLY A 176 4.31 -8.48 -2.43
C GLY A 176 4.27 -7.16 -1.67
N ARG A 177 5.37 -6.83 -0.99
CA ARG A 177 5.52 -5.55 -0.28
C ARG A 177 6.96 -5.09 -0.19
N GLY A 178 7.12 -3.78 -0.07
CA GLY A 178 8.41 -3.14 0.19
C GLY A 178 8.20 -1.87 1.00
N SER A 179 9.25 -1.43 1.66
CA SER A 179 9.26 -0.17 2.39
C SER A 179 10.65 0.43 2.42
N GLU A 180 10.72 1.75 2.47
CA GLU A 180 11.93 2.54 2.54
C GLU A 180 11.73 3.66 3.55
N THR A 181 12.78 4.00 4.29
CA THR A 181 12.76 5.12 5.24
C THR A 181 13.85 6.11 4.81
N PRO A 182 13.58 7.00 3.83
CA PRO A 182 14.59 7.92 3.31
C PRO A 182 15.23 8.80 4.39
N ASN A 183 14.44 9.19 5.41
CA ASN A 183 14.90 9.89 6.61
C ASN A 183 13.91 9.66 7.78
N ALA A 184 14.18 10.23 8.96
CA ALA A 184 13.39 10.00 10.17
C ALA A 184 11.91 10.42 10.06
N GLU A 185 11.59 11.34 9.17
CA GLU A 185 10.24 11.91 8.98
C GLU A 185 9.58 11.40 7.70
N GLN A 186 10.26 10.55 6.92
CA GLN A 186 9.74 10.02 5.66
C GLN A 186 9.69 8.49 5.67
N PHE A 187 8.55 7.96 5.24
CA PHE A 187 8.36 6.54 5.07
C PHE A 187 7.65 6.29 3.75
N ILE A 188 8.22 5.42 2.92
CA ILE A 188 7.61 5.00 1.66
C ILE A 188 7.28 3.53 1.81
N ALA A 189 6.06 3.15 1.45
CA ALA A 189 5.67 1.75 1.42
C ALA A 189 4.91 1.42 0.15
N THR A 190 5.01 0.16 -0.26
CA THR A 190 4.22 -0.38 -1.35
C THR A 190 3.66 -1.74 -0.97
N GLU A 191 2.42 -2.01 -1.38
CA GLU A 191 1.83 -3.34 -1.37
C GLU A 191 1.26 -3.65 -2.75
N VAL A 192 1.62 -4.82 -3.29
CA VAL A 192 1.00 -5.42 -4.47
C VAL A 192 0.00 -6.46 -3.98
N SER A 193 -1.25 -6.29 -4.36
CA SER A 193 -2.37 -7.13 -3.96
C SER A 193 -3.04 -7.78 -5.17
N GLN A 194 -3.47 -9.02 -5.01
CA GLN A 194 -4.41 -9.67 -5.90
C GLN A 194 -5.82 -9.49 -5.36
N GLN A 195 -6.75 -9.05 -6.19
CA GLN A 195 -8.16 -8.95 -5.81
C GLN A 195 -8.99 -10.01 -6.54
N ILE A 196 -9.94 -10.59 -5.82
CA ILE A 196 -10.86 -11.61 -6.32
C ILE A 196 -12.27 -11.19 -5.95
N PHE A 197 -13.06 -10.83 -6.96
CA PHE A 197 -14.47 -10.49 -6.81
C PHE A 197 -15.32 -11.75 -7.01
N ARG A 198 -16.02 -12.16 -5.96
CA ARG A 198 -16.95 -13.31 -5.95
C ARG A 198 -18.38 -12.80 -5.85
N GLY A 199 -19.31 -13.40 -6.60
CA GLY A 199 -20.72 -12.99 -6.62
C GLY A 199 -21.40 -13.14 -7.98
N SER A 200 -20.61 -13.23 -9.05
CA SER A 200 -21.01 -13.66 -10.40
C SER A 200 -20.70 -15.14 -10.64
N SER A 201 -21.23 -15.71 -11.73
CA SER A 201 -20.94 -17.08 -12.17
C SER A 201 -19.45 -17.33 -12.47
N GLN A 202 -18.71 -16.27 -12.82
CA GLN A 202 -17.27 -16.26 -13.05
C GLN A 202 -16.65 -15.21 -12.13
N PRO A 203 -15.76 -15.58 -11.19
CA PRO A 203 -15.04 -14.61 -10.38
C PRO A 203 -14.16 -13.72 -11.25
N TYR A 204 -14.11 -12.41 -10.95
CA TYR A 204 -13.22 -11.47 -11.62
C TYR A 204 -11.95 -11.24 -10.80
N PHE A 205 -10.82 -11.09 -11.48
CA PHE A 205 -9.51 -10.94 -10.86
C PHE A 205 -8.83 -9.69 -11.40
N ASN A 206 -8.07 -9.01 -10.56
CA ASN A 206 -7.09 -8.02 -11.00
C ASN A 206 -5.89 -8.04 -10.03
N GLN A 207 -4.87 -7.26 -10.37
CA GLN A 207 -3.83 -6.89 -9.41
C GLN A 207 -3.81 -5.39 -9.23
N VAL A 208 -3.63 -4.97 -7.99
CA VAL A 208 -3.55 -3.56 -7.61
C VAL A 208 -2.29 -3.36 -6.79
N GLU A 209 -1.49 -2.40 -7.20
CA GLU A 209 -0.40 -1.88 -6.40
C GLU A 209 -0.83 -0.57 -5.76
N THR A 210 -0.51 -0.39 -4.48
CA THR A 210 -0.62 0.89 -3.78
C THR A 210 0.76 1.25 -3.24
N THR A 211 1.32 2.35 -3.73
CA THR A 211 2.61 2.90 -3.28
C THR A 211 2.37 4.28 -2.67
N THR A 212 2.76 4.46 -1.41
CA THR A 212 2.50 5.68 -0.64
C THR A 212 3.78 6.21 -0.04
N SER A 213 4.05 7.50 -0.28
CA SER A 213 5.08 8.27 0.42
C SER A 213 4.43 9.10 1.51
N TYR A 214 4.79 8.83 2.76
CA TYR A 214 4.32 9.52 3.94
C TYR A 214 5.41 10.47 4.45
N GLN A 215 4.98 11.67 4.84
CA GLN A 215 5.79 12.71 5.45
C GLN A 215 5.16 13.11 6.78
N LEU A 216 5.92 12.97 7.86
CA LEU A 216 5.58 13.51 9.16
C LEU A 216 5.72 15.04 9.13
N VAL A 217 4.70 15.76 9.58
CA VAL A 217 4.64 17.22 9.63
C VAL A 217 4.36 17.67 11.06
N HIS A 218 5.15 18.63 11.54
CA HIS A 218 5.15 19.06 12.94
C HIS A 218 4.46 20.42 13.22
N SER A 219 3.96 21.13 12.19
CA SER A 219 3.47 22.51 12.35
C SER A 219 2.19 22.79 11.56
N PRO A 220 1.15 23.42 12.15
CA PRO A 220 1.01 23.85 13.55
C PRO A 220 0.60 22.74 14.54
N THR A 221 0.26 21.56 14.05
CA THR A 221 -0.08 20.35 14.81
C THR A 221 0.59 19.14 14.15
N LEU A 222 0.78 18.06 14.91
CA LEU A 222 1.25 16.79 14.34
C LEU A 222 0.26 16.32 13.26
N ALA A 223 0.75 16.12 12.05
CA ALA A 223 -0.01 15.61 10.92
C ALA A 223 0.88 14.69 10.08
N ILE A 224 0.26 13.86 9.26
CA ILE A 224 0.98 13.12 8.21
C ILE A 224 0.39 13.55 6.87
N GLU A 225 1.24 14.07 5.99
CA GLU A 225 0.89 14.25 4.59
C GLU A 225 1.36 13.03 3.80
N ALA A 226 0.62 12.61 2.78
CA ALA A 226 1.08 11.55 1.91
C ALA A 226 0.69 11.74 0.44
N ASP A 227 1.56 11.26 -0.44
CA ASP A 227 1.30 11.09 -1.87
C ASP A 227 1.18 9.60 -2.16
N GLN A 228 -0.01 9.17 -2.58
CA GLN A 228 -0.32 7.77 -2.83
C GLN A 228 -0.66 7.56 -4.29
N ILE A 229 -0.05 6.55 -4.90
CA ILE A 229 -0.35 6.12 -6.26
C ILE A 229 -0.91 4.71 -6.22
N THR A 230 -2.08 4.53 -6.82
CA THR A 230 -2.68 3.22 -7.05
C THR A 230 -2.57 2.87 -8.53
N ALA A 231 -1.97 1.72 -8.82
CA ALA A 231 -1.85 1.18 -10.16
C ALA A 231 -2.68 -0.09 -10.33
N VAL A 232 -3.46 -0.15 -11.41
CA VAL A 232 -4.28 -1.31 -11.78
C VAL A 232 -3.60 -2.06 -12.91
N TYR A 233 -3.48 -3.38 -12.74
CA TYR A 233 -2.94 -4.29 -13.73
C TYR A 233 -4.00 -5.30 -14.14
N LEU A 234 -4.00 -5.67 -15.43
CA LEU A 234 -4.89 -6.70 -15.93
C LEU A 234 -4.53 -8.06 -15.35
N SER A 235 -5.55 -8.89 -15.20
CA SER A 235 -5.42 -10.31 -14.91
C SER A 235 -5.29 -11.11 -16.21
N PRO A 236 -4.77 -12.35 -16.15
CA PRO A 236 -4.73 -13.26 -17.31
C PRO A 236 -6.09 -13.58 -17.94
N GLN A 237 -7.20 -13.19 -17.30
CA GLN A 237 -8.56 -13.39 -17.82
C GLN A 237 -9.04 -12.22 -18.69
N ASP A 238 -8.38 -11.07 -18.61
CA ASP A 238 -8.72 -9.91 -19.42
C ASP A 238 -8.22 -10.11 -20.87
N THR A 239 -9.04 -9.74 -21.85
CA THR A 239 -8.74 -9.93 -23.28
C THR A 239 -7.42 -9.24 -23.69
N ASP A 240 -7.13 -8.09 -23.10
CA ASP A 240 -5.95 -7.29 -23.42
C ASP A 240 -4.74 -7.59 -22.51
N TYR A 241 -4.78 -8.66 -21.71
CA TYR A 241 -3.73 -9.00 -20.76
C TYR A 241 -2.34 -9.04 -21.41
N PHE A 242 -2.21 -9.69 -22.58
CA PHE A 242 -0.92 -9.79 -23.29
C PHE A 242 -0.47 -8.48 -23.94
N GLN A 243 -1.37 -7.51 -24.12
CA GLN A 243 -1.01 -6.17 -24.60
C GLN A 243 -0.41 -5.32 -23.47
N ALA A 244 -0.96 -5.46 -22.25
CA ALA A 244 -0.49 -4.74 -21.06
C ALA A 244 0.74 -5.40 -20.40
N LEU A 245 0.79 -6.74 -20.37
CA LEU A 245 1.78 -7.52 -19.62
C LEU A 245 1.90 -7.02 -18.17
N GLU A 246 3.09 -6.55 -17.80
CA GLU A 246 3.39 -6.03 -16.46
C GLU A 246 3.14 -4.52 -16.32
N LYS A 247 2.67 -3.84 -17.37
CA LYS A 247 2.40 -2.40 -17.33
C LYS A 247 1.05 -2.11 -16.68
N PRO A 248 0.95 -1.00 -15.93
CA PRO A 248 -0.33 -0.57 -15.40
C PRO A 248 -1.23 -0.05 -16.53
N VAL A 249 -2.51 -0.42 -16.47
CA VAL A 249 -3.54 0.06 -17.42
C VAL A 249 -4.22 1.33 -16.94
N ALA A 250 -4.25 1.56 -15.63
CA ALA A 250 -4.63 2.81 -15.02
C ALA A 250 -3.78 3.13 -13.80
N LEU A 251 -3.56 4.42 -13.58
CA LEU A 251 -2.89 5.02 -12.45
C LEU A 251 -3.81 6.08 -11.83
N TYR A 252 -3.87 6.11 -10.51
CA TYR A 252 -4.63 7.09 -9.73
C TYR A 252 -3.71 7.68 -8.68
N ARG A 253 -3.53 9.00 -8.68
CA ARG A 253 -2.72 9.71 -7.68
C ARG A 253 -3.61 10.42 -6.69
N TYR A 254 -3.36 10.18 -5.41
CA TYR A 254 -4.10 10.74 -4.30
C TYR A 254 -3.18 11.57 -3.43
N ARG A 255 -3.66 12.74 -3.01
CA ARG A 255 -3.09 13.44 -1.86
C ARG A 255 -3.87 13.05 -0.62
N LEU A 256 -3.15 12.64 0.42
CA LEU A 256 -3.71 12.29 1.72
C LEU A 256 -3.24 13.28 2.77
N GLU A 257 -4.14 13.67 3.65
CA GLU A 257 -3.84 14.38 4.89
C GLU A 257 -4.40 13.56 6.04
N LEU A 258 -3.57 13.25 7.03
CA LEU A 258 -3.94 12.47 8.20
C LEU A 258 -3.78 13.35 9.43
N LEU A 259 -4.89 13.59 10.12
CA LEU A 259 -4.94 14.32 11.37
C LEU A 259 -5.24 13.36 12.52
N PRO A 260 -4.53 13.45 13.64
CA PRO A 260 -4.76 12.56 14.78
C PRO A 260 -6.15 12.80 15.38
N ILE A 261 -6.87 11.73 15.74
CA ILE A 261 -8.14 11.86 16.47
C ILE A 261 -7.86 11.78 17.96
N GLY A 262 -7.87 12.93 18.63
CA GLY A 262 -7.84 13.07 20.09
C GLY A 262 -6.55 12.54 20.73
N ILE A 263 -5.80 13.44 21.37
CA ILE A 263 -4.81 13.05 22.38
C ILE A 263 -5.53 12.97 23.73
#